data_AF-A0A519S8J0-F1
#
_entry.id   AF-A0A519S8J0-F1
#
_cell.length_a   1.000
_cell.length_b   1.000
_cell.length_c   1.000
_cell.angle_alpha   90.00
_cell.angle_beta   90.00
_cell.angle_gamma   90.00
#
_symmetry.space_group_name_H-M   'P 1'
#
loop_
_entity.id
_entity.type
_entity.pdbx_description
1 polymer ?
#
loop_
_entity_poly.entity_id
_entity_poly.type
_entity_poly.pdbx_seq_one_letter_code
_entity_poly.pdbx_strand_id
1 'polypeptide(L)'
;MSEEKSLNFIEEIVENDLNSGKYETLVTHFGLTQKYGGYTNLRFDDTNPVTEKTEYVNSQQEDIKWLGFNWKNELYASDYFDELYSFAVKLIEKGLAYVDESSADEIAALKGTPTEPGQDSPYRNRSVEENLDIFTKMKNGEFADGAYILRAKIDMASPNMLMRDPIIYRIKHAEHHRTGNKWCIYPMYDFAHGQSDSIENITHSICTLEYVSHRELYDWFIEKLEIFPSKQYEFARLNLTSTVMSKRKLLQLVNENLVSGWDDPRMPTISGLRRRGIHCTYIPESKSGNDTSGINVKGTIHWVSAQHAKTAEIRLYDRLFTSETPDAEEGDFKDYLNAESLTILPNAYIEPALADADLDSRYQFIRKGYFCLDKDSTADKLVFNRTVTLKDTFKKPN
;
A
#
# COMPACT_ATOMS: atom_id res chain seq x y z
N MET A 1 -4.79 21.89 10.46
CA MET A 1 -5.37 21.60 9.13
C MET A 1 -4.25 21.08 8.27
N SER A 2 -4.07 19.76 8.21
CA SER A 2 -3.11 19.13 7.31
C SER A 2 -3.73 19.18 5.92
N GLU A 3 -3.13 19.95 5.01
CA GLU A 3 -3.42 19.83 3.58
C GLU A 3 -3.17 18.38 3.18
N GLU A 4 -4.22 17.66 2.81
CA GLU A 4 -4.10 16.39 2.10
C GLU A 4 -3.46 16.67 0.74
N LYS A 5 -2.13 16.65 0.68
CA LYS A 5 -1.45 16.61 -0.61
C LYS A 5 -1.62 15.21 -1.19
N SER A 6 -2.29 15.12 -2.34
CA SER A 6 -2.29 13.91 -3.17
C SER A 6 -0.85 13.58 -3.64
N LEU A 7 -0.65 12.45 -4.31
CA LEU A 7 0.63 12.00 -4.92
C LEU A 7 1.39 13.11 -5.70
N ASN A 8 0.70 14.19 -6.07
CA ASN A 8 1.23 15.36 -6.77
C ASN A 8 2.42 16.04 -6.07
N PHE A 9 2.54 16.00 -4.73
CA PHE A 9 3.64 16.74 -4.09
C PHE A 9 5.02 16.11 -4.30
N ILE A 10 5.09 14.78 -4.40
CA ILE A 10 6.36 14.08 -4.68
C ILE A 10 6.76 14.37 -6.13
N GLU A 11 5.79 14.41 -7.04
CA GLU A 11 6.01 14.82 -8.43
C GLU A 11 6.54 16.26 -8.53
N GLU A 12 5.95 17.22 -7.82
CA GLU A 12 6.43 18.60 -7.74
C GLU A 12 7.87 18.69 -7.23
N ILE A 13 8.24 17.89 -6.22
CA ILE A 13 9.61 17.83 -5.68
C ILE A 13 10.57 17.29 -6.74
N VAL A 14 10.21 16.18 -7.40
CA VAL A 14 11.03 15.59 -8.46
C VAL A 14 11.23 16.57 -9.62
N GLU A 15 10.17 17.25 -10.05
CA GLU A 15 10.25 18.26 -11.12
C GLU A 15 11.17 19.42 -10.74
N ASN A 16 11.08 19.93 -9.51
CA ASN A 16 11.95 21.00 -9.04
C ASN A 16 13.42 20.56 -8.93
N ASP A 17 13.67 19.35 -8.42
CA ASP A 17 15.02 18.80 -8.29
C ASP A 17 15.67 18.53 -9.65
N LEU A 18 14.89 18.10 -10.66
CA LEU A 18 15.36 17.95 -12.03
C LEU A 18 15.62 19.31 -12.69
N ASN A 19 14.70 20.27 -12.56
CA ASN A 19 14.84 21.61 -13.13
C ASN A 19 16.03 22.39 -12.55
N SER A 20 16.35 22.16 -11.27
CA SER A 20 17.52 22.75 -10.62
C SER A 20 18.83 22.04 -10.96
N GLY A 21 18.78 20.86 -11.61
CA GLY A 21 19.95 20.04 -11.91
C GLY A 21 20.58 19.40 -10.68
N LYS A 22 19.82 19.22 -9.59
CA LYS A 22 20.31 18.68 -8.32
C LYS A 22 20.78 17.23 -8.44
N TYR A 23 20.14 16.46 -9.31
CA TYR A 23 20.50 15.07 -9.59
C TYR A 23 20.71 14.86 -11.09
N GLU A 24 21.81 14.20 -11.45
CA GLU A 24 22.12 13.82 -12.83
C GLU A 24 21.21 12.68 -13.33
N THR A 25 20.88 11.75 -12.44
CA THR A 25 19.99 10.62 -12.75
C THR A 25 19.05 10.38 -11.58
N LEU A 26 17.75 10.32 -11.87
CA LEU A 26 16.75 9.98 -10.88
C LEU A 26 16.82 8.49 -10.53
N VAL A 27 16.91 8.18 -9.24
CA VAL A 27 16.83 6.81 -8.71
C VAL A 27 15.74 6.76 -7.65
N THR A 28 14.61 6.13 -7.97
CA THR A 28 13.39 6.12 -7.11
C THR A 28 12.37 5.09 -7.60
N HIS A 29 11.12 5.15 -7.10
CA HIS A 29 9.99 4.26 -7.37
C HIS A 29 9.53 4.24 -8.83
N PHE A 30 8.97 3.10 -9.27
CA PHE A 30 8.67 2.80 -10.68
C PHE A 30 7.82 3.85 -11.42
N GLY A 31 6.76 4.36 -10.79
CA GLY A 31 5.86 5.33 -11.44
C GLY A 31 6.55 6.66 -11.77
N LEU A 32 7.45 7.12 -10.91
CA LEU A 32 8.17 8.38 -11.10
C LEU A 32 9.27 8.23 -12.16
N THR A 33 9.99 7.12 -12.15
CA THR A 33 11.07 6.86 -13.13
C THR A 33 10.51 6.62 -14.53
N GLN A 34 9.30 6.05 -14.64
CA GLN A 34 8.59 5.96 -15.92
C GLN A 34 8.18 7.33 -16.47
N LYS A 35 7.80 8.27 -15.61
CA LYS A 35 7.34 9.62 -15.99
C LYS A 35 8.49 10.58 -16.29
N TYR A 36 9.51 10.60 -15.44
CA TYR A 36 10.58 11.61 -15.45
C TYR A 36 11.93 11.09 -15.95
N GLY A 37 12.03 9.80 -16.31
CA GLY A 37 13.29 9.15 -16.63
C GLY A 37 14.09 8.78 -15.39
N GLY A 38 15.23 8.09 -15.59
CA GLY A 38 16.02 7.50 -14.50
C GLY A 38 15.81 5.99 -14.39
N TYR A 39 15.94 5.43 -13.18
CA TYR A 39 15.75 3.99 -12.96
C TYR A 39 15.31 3.64 -11.55
N THR A 40 14.74 2.44 -11.40
CA THR A 40 14.30 1.88 -10.12
C THR A 40 15.11 0.64 -9.78
N ASN A 41 15.56 0.54 -8.53
CA ASN A 41 16.12 -0.70 -7.98
C ASN A 41 15.00 -1.53 -7.33
N LEU A 42 15.11 -2.85 -7.41
CA LEU A 42 14.33 -3.76 -6.58
C LEU A 42 15.24 -4.26 -5.47
N ARG A 43 15.09 -3.71 -4.26
CA ARG A 43 15.82 -4.15 -3.07
C ARG A 43 14.94 -5.03 -2.18
N PHE A 44 15.47 -6.19 -1.79
CA PHE A 44 14.92 -6.97 -0.69
C PHE A 44 15.58 -6.53 0.62
N ASP A 45 14.78 -6.02 1.55
CA ASP A 45 15.25 -5.65 2.89
C ASP A 45 15.30 -6.90 3.78
N ASP A 46 16.34 -7.70 3.56
CA ASP A 46 16.57 -8.99 4.19
C ASP A 46 17.44 -8.89 5.45
N THR A 47 17.41 -7.76 6.16
CA THR A 47 18.23 -7.55 7.37
C THR A 47 17.92 -8.52 8.52
N ASN A 48 16.76 -9.17 8.50
CA ASN A 48 16.32 -10.10 9.54
C ASN A 48 16.51 -11.57 9.12
N PRO A 49 17.40 -12.34 9.77
CA PRO A 49 17.75 -13.69 9.33
C PRO A 49 16.61 -14.71 9.46
N VAL A 50 15.57 -14.45 10.26
CA VAL A 50 14.54 -15.46 10.57
C VAL A 50 13.22 -15.30 9.81
N THR A 51 12.98 -14.16 9.16
CA THR A 51 11.67 -13.88 8.53
C THR A 51 11.63 -14.10 7.03
N GLU A 52 12.79 -14.13 6.38
CA GLU A 52 12.87 -14.12 4.93
C GLU A 52 12.90 -15.53 4.32
N LYS A 53 12.15 -15.68 3.23
CA LYS A 53 12.06 -16.93 2.48
C LYS A 53 12.14 -16.65 0.99
N THR A 54 12.87 -17.50 0.27
CA THR A 54 13.04 -17.43 -1.19
C THR A 54 11.71 -17.43 -1.95
N GLU A 55 10.68 -18.10 -1.44
CA GLU A 55 9.34 -18.13 -2.05
C GLU A 55 8.70 -16.73 -2.16
N TYR A 56 8.94 -15.85 -1.18
CA TYR A 56 8.40 -14.49 -1.19
C TYR A 56 9.12 -13.60 -2.20
N VAL A 57 10.44 -13.77 -2.33
CA VAL A 57 11.29 -13.06 -3.30
C VAL A 57 10.75 -13.30 -4.71
N ASN A 58 10.60 -14.58 -5.09
CA ASN A 58 10.13 -14.95 -6.43
C ASN A 58 8.71 -14.41 -6.72
N SER A 59 7.78 -14.54 -5.77
CA SER A 59 6.41 -14.04 -5.95
C SER A 59 6.36 -12.52 -6.12
N GLN A 60 7.17 -11.77 -5.37
CA GLN A 60 7.22 -10.30 -5.50
C GLN A 60 7.76 -9.89 -6.87
N GLN A 61 8.80 -10.56 -7.36
CA GLN A 61 9.37 -10.32 -8.68
C GLN A 61 8.35 -10.60 -9.80
N GLU A 62 7.63 -11.71 -9.70
CA GLU A 62 6.58 -12.07 -10.66
C GLU A 62 5.43 -11.07 -10.66
N ASP A 63 4.98 -10.62 -9.48
CA ASP A 63 3.91 -9.64 -9.34
C ASP A 63 4.33 -8.27 -9.91
N ILE A 64 5.55 -7.80 -9.62
CA ILE A 64 6.09 -6.54 -10.16
C ILE A 64 6.20 -6.60 -11.69
N LYS A 65 6.74 -7.70 -12.24
CA LYS A 65 6.81 -7.92 -13.69
C LYS A 65 5.42 -7.97 -14.33
N TRP A 66 4.47 -8.64 -13.67
CA TRP A 66 3.09 -8.73 -14.14
C TRP A 66 2.38 -7.37 -14.17
N LEU A 67 2.70 -6.48 -13.23
CA LEU A 67 2.25 -5.09 -13.24
C LEU A 67 2.88 -4.23 -14.36
N GLY A 68 3.83 -4.79 -15.12
CA GLY A 68 4.47 -4.12 -16.26
C GLY A 68 5.71 -3.32 -15.90
N PHE A 69 6.21 -3.45 -14.67
CA PHE A 69 7.40 -2.73 -14.22
C PHE A 69 8.68 -3.54 -14.43
N ASN A 70 9.77 -2.83 -14.70
CA ASN A 70 11.12 -3.38 -14.77
C ASN A 70 12.03 -2.61 -13.82
N TRP A 71 12.93 -3.31 -13.14
CA TRP A 71 13.98 -2.72 -12.32
C TRP A 71 15.33 -2.81 -13.03
N LYS A 72 16.24 -1.90 -12.69
CA LYS A 72 17.62 -1.89 -13.22
C LYS A 72 18.50 -2.89 -12.50
N ASN A 73 18.45 -2.89 -11.17
CA ASN A 73 19.26 -3.75 -10.32
C ASN A 73 18.36 -4.53 -9.36
N GLU A 74 18.67 -5.81 -9.17
CA GLU A 74 18.14 -6.64 -8.09
C GLU A 74 19.17 -6.65 -6.96
N LEU A 75 18.77 -6.15 -5.79
CA LEU A 75 19.68 -5.86 -4.68
C LEU A 75 19.14 -6.46 -3.38
N TYR A 76 20.03 -6.70 -2.43
CA TYR A 76 19.72 -7.26 -1.12
C TYR A 76 20.43 -6.44 -0.07
N ALA A 77 19.73 -6.03 1.00
CA ALA A 77 20.35 -5.29 2.09
C ALA A 77 21.50 -6.09 2.74
N SER A 78 21.42 -7.42 2.71
CA SER A 78 22.48 -8.32 3.16
C SER A 78 23.77 -8.26 2.35
N ASP A 79 23.72 -7.79 1.09
CA ASP A 79 24.92 -7.53 0.29
C ASP A 79 25.73 -6.35 0.87
N TYR A 80 25.10 -5.51 1.70
CA TYR A 80 25.70 -4.33 2.32
C TYR A 80 26.18 -4.56 3.76
N PHE A 81 26.05 -5.76 4.34
CA PHE A 81 26.41 -5.96 5.75
C PHE A 81 27.86 -5.59 6.10
N ASP A 82 28.81 -5.82 5.21
CA ASP A 82 30.20 -5.40 5.43
C ASP A 82 30.33 -3.86 5.48
N GLU A 83 29.64 -3.14 4.58
CA GLU A 83 29.64 -1.68 4.52
C GLU A 83 28.84 -1.07 5.67
N LEU A 84 27.68 -1.62 6.01
CA LEU A 84 26.90 -1.24 7.19
C LEU A 84 27.70 -1.42 8.49
N TYR A 85 28.47 -2.51 8.61
CA TYR A 85 29.37 -2.70 9.76
C TYR A 85 30.45 -1.60 9.81
N SER A 86 31.03 -1.25 8.66
CA SER A 86 32.02 -0.17 8.56
C SER A 86 31.43 1.20 8.96
N PHE A 87 30.18 1.48 8.61
CA PHE A 87 29.48 2.70 9.04
C PHE A 87 29.25 2.71 10.55
N ALA A 88 28.90 1.57 11.14
CA ALA A 88 28.76 1.45 12.59
C ALA A 88 30.09 1.70 13.31
N VAL A 89 31.19 1.15 12.80
CA VAL A 89 32.55 1.44 13.29
C VAL A 89 32.85 2.94 13.19
N LYS A 90 32.58 3.58 12.04
CA LYS A 90 32.78 5.02 11.85
C LYS A 90 31.97 5.86 12.86
N LEU A 91 30.75 5.46 13.22
CA LEU A 91 29.97 6.13 14.26
C LEU A 91 30.63 5.98 15.64
N ILE A 92 31.15 4.79 15.97
CA ILE A 92 31.87 4.56 17.23
C ILE A 92 33.13 5.44 17.28
N GLU A 93 33.91 5.48 16.21
CA GLU A 93 35.13 6.30 16.10
C GLU A 93 34.83 7.81 16.27
N LYS A 94 33.68 8.26 15.78
CA LYS A 94 33.19 9.64 15.97
C LYS A 94 32.61 9.90 17.36
N GLY A 95 32.53 8.88 18.24
CA GLY A 95 31.87 8.98 19.54
C GLY A 95 30.35 9.09 19.46
N LEU A 96 29.76 8.73 18.31
CA LEU A 96 28.33 8.84 17.98
C LEU A 96 27.59 7.49 18.08
N ALA A 97 28.26 6.44 18.53
CA ALA A 97 27.65 5.17 18.89
C ALA A 97 28.39 4.54 20.08
N TYR A 98 27.69 3.71 20.85
CA TYR A 98 28.25 2.99 21.98
C TYR A 98 27.58 1.63 22.13
N VAL A 99 28.32 0.67 22.68
CA VAL A 99 27.79 -0.63 23.04
C VAL A 99 27.09 -0.51 24.39
N ASP A 100 25.88 -1.07 24.49
CA ASP A 100 25.06 -1.09 25.69
C ASP A 100 24.85 -2.55 26.14
N GLU A 101 24.92 -2.77 27.44
CA GLU A 101 24.72 -4.08 28.10
C GLU A 101 23.40 -4.14 28.87
N SER A 102 22.66 -3.02 28.92
CA SER A 102 21.35 -2.98 29.55
C SER A 102 20.39 -3.96 28.89
N SER A 103 19.61 -4.63 29.74
CA SER A 103 18.49 -5.47 29.32
C SER A 103 17.41 -4.66 28.59
N ALA A 104 16.54 -5.35 27.85
CA ALA A 104 15.42 -4.70 27.15
C ALA A 104 14.51 -3.89 28.09
N ASP A 105 14.28 -4.38 29.30
CA ASP A 105 13.46 -3.70 30.31
C ASP A 105 14.15 -2.45 30.87
N GLU A 106 15.46 -2.51 31.09
CA GLU A 106 16.26 -1.35 31.50
C GLU A 106 16.31 -0.28 30.39
N ILE A 107 16.51 -0.67 29.13
CA ILE A 107 16.49 0.26 28.00
C ILE A 107 15.11 0.91 27.89
N ALA A 108 14.03 0.15 28.02
CA ALA A 108 12.67 0.68 27.98
C ALA A 108 12.42 1.69 29.12
N ALA A 109 12.88 1.40 30.33
CA ALA A 109 12.79 2.31 31.47
C ALA A 109 13.62 3.58 31.27
N LEU A 110 14.87 3.44 30.80
CA LEU A 110 15.77 4.56 30.51
C LEU A 110 15.26 5.45 29.38
N LYS A 111 14.48 4.91 28.44
CA LYS A 111 13.94 5.67 27.31
C LYS A 111 12.95 6.75 27.74
N GLY A 112 12.36 6.64 28.93
CA GLY A 112 11.33 7.55 29.43
C GLY A 112 10.02 7.42 28.65
N THR A 113 9.22 8.49 28.67
CA THR A 113 7.90 8.55 28.01
C THR A 113 7.82 9.75 27.07
N PRO A 114 6.77 9.90 26.23
CA PRO A 114 6.59 11.12 25.45
C PRO A 114 6.53 12.41 26.27
N THR A 115 6.24 12.32 27.58
CA THR A 115 6.15 13.45 28.50
C THR A 115 7.34 13.56 29.45
N GLU A 116 8.15 12.52 29.60
CA GLU A 116 9.30 12.48 30.51
C GLU A 116 10.58 12.18 29.73
N PRO A 117 11.64 12.99 29.88
CA PRO A 117 12.90 12.77 29.17
C PRO A 117 13.51 11.42 29.58
N GLY A 118 14.25 10.81 28.64
CA GLY A 118 15.03 9.63 28.92
C GLY A 118 16.27 9.93 29.75
N GLN A 119 16.91 8.88 30.25
CA GLN A 119 18.13 8.93 31.05
C GLN A 119 19.25 8.17 30.34
N ASP A 120 20.46 8.70 30.42
CA ASP A 120 21.63 8.08 29.83
C ASP A 120 21.87 6.68 30.43
N SER A 121 22.16 5.72 29.57
CA SER A 121 22.62 4.40 30.00
C SER A 121 23.94 4.53 30.79
N PRO A 122 24.18 3.71 31.83
CA PRO A 122 25.47 3.65 32.53
C PRO A 122 26.65 3.42 31.58
N TYR A 123 26.40 2.76 30.44
CA TYR A 123 27.40 2.41 29.44
C TYR A 123 27.59 3.47 28.35
N ARG A 124 26.78 4.55 28.38
CA ARG A 124 26.80 5.59 27.35
C ARG A 124 28.16 6.27 27.21
N ASN A 125 28.95 6.34 28.27
CA ASN A 125 30.25 7.02 28.29
C ASN A 125 31.46 6.07 28.14
N ARG A 126 31.27 4.83 27.67
CA ARG A 126 32.37 3.94 27.26
C ARG A 126 33.31 4.65 26.29
N SER A 127 34.60 4.37 26.37
CA SER A 127 35.60 4.94 25.46
C SER A 127 35.43 4.38 24.04
N VAL A 128 36.00 5.07 23.04
CA VAL A 128 35.97 4.58 21.64
C VAL A 128 36.62 3.20 21.55
N GLU A 129 37.75 3.00 22.22
CA GLU A 129 38.52 1.75 22.23
C GLU A 129 37.71 0.60 22.85
N GLU A 130 37.05 0.86 23.99
CA GLU A 130 36.20 -0.15 24.65
C GLU A 130 35.01 -0.53 23.75
N ASN A 131 34.35 0.45 23.14
CA ASN A 131 33.23 0.19 22.23
C ASN A 131 33.66 -0.63 21.00
N LEU A 132 34.81 -0.31 20.39
CA LEU A 132 35.34 -1.04 19.24
C LEU A 132 35.72 -2.48 19.59
N ASP A 133 36.35 -2.70 20.75
CA ASP A 133 36.71 -4.03 21.23
C ASP A 133 35.45 -4.89 21.44
N ILE A 134 34.47 -4.39 22.20
CA ILE A 134 33.25 -5.14 22.47
C ILE A 134 32.46 -5.37 21.17
N PHE A 135 32.30 -4.36 20.31
CA PHE A 135 31.55 -4.52 19.06
C PHE A 135 32.21 -5.53 18.10
N THR A 136 33.54 -5.61 18.09
CA THR A 136 34.28 -6.64 17.35
C THR A 136 34.01 -8.03 17.91
N LYS A 137 34.02 -8.19 19.25
CA LYS A 137 33.68 -9.45 19.92
C LYS A 137 32.23 -9.86 19.69
N MET A 138 31.30 -8.91 19.62
CA MET A 138 29.91 -9.15 19.23
C MET A 138 29.85 -9.75 17.82
N LYS A 139 30.58 -9.18 16.84
CA LYS A 139 30.66 -9.69 15.47
C LYS A 139 31.28 -11.09 15.40
N ASN A 140 32.24 -11.38 16.27
CA ASN A 140 32.93 -12.67 16.33
C ASN A 140 32.11 -13.78 17.04
N GLY A 141 30.93 -13.46 17.57
CA GLY A 141 30.06 -14.43 18.24
C GLY A 141 30.52 -14.82 19.66
N GLU A 142 31.27 -13.95 20.33
CA GLU A 142 31.79 -14.22 21.69
C GLU A 142 30.74 -14.05 22.80
N PHE A 143 29.57 -13.49 22.48
CA PHE A 143 28.50 -13.20 23.44
C PHE A 143 27.17 -13.83 23.01
N ALA A 144 26.30 -14.12 23.97
CA ALA A 144 24.98 -14.69 23.70
C ALA A 144 23.98 -13.66 23.11
N ASP A 145 22.89 -14.16 22.53
CA ASP A 145 21.77 -13.32 22.06
C ASP A 145 21.29 -12.38 23.17
N GLY A 146 21.18 -11.09 22.85
CA GLY A 146 20.69 -10.06 23.78
C GLY A 146 21.67 -9.63 24.87
N ALA A 147 22.90 -10.18 24.92
CA ALA A 147 23.91 -9.77 25.89
C ALA A 147 24.41 -8.34 25.66
N TYR A 148 24.59 -7.95 24.40
CA TYR A 148 24.99 -6.61 24.01
C TYR A 148 24.23 -6.14 22.78
N ILE A 149 24.09 -4.82 22.69
CA ILE A 149 23.56 -4.12 21.52
C ILE A 149 24.45 -2.92 21.19
N LEU A 150 24.44 -2.49 19.93
CA LEU A 150 25.02 -1.20 19.57
C LEU A 150 23.90 -0.16 19.50
N ARG A 151 24.09 0.99 20.13
CA ARG A 151 23.15 2.12 20.10
C ARG A 151 23.80 3.34 19.47
N ALA A 152 23.04 4.10 18.70
CA ALA A 152 23.47 5.45 18.32
C ALA A 152 23.46 6.34 19.57
N LYS A 153 24.41 7.27 19.67
CA LYS A 153 24.48 8.29 20.73
C LYS A 153 23.96 9.61 20.18
N ILE A 154 22.72 9.95 20.54
CA ILE A 154 22.00 11.09 20.00
C ILE A 154 21.54 11.98 21.18
N ASP A 155 20.26 11.95 21.55
CA ASP A 155 19.71 12.81 22.58
C ASP A 155 18.59 12.09 23.34
N MET A 156 18.90 11.68 24.59
CA MET A 156 17.93 11.02 25.48
C MET A 156 16.77 11.93 25.89
N ALA A 157 16.90 13.25 25.76
CA ALA A 157 15.84 14.21 26.06
C ALA A 157 14.96 14.56 24.84
N SER A 158 15.26 14.02 23.65
CA SER A 158 14.54 14.38 22.43
C SER A 158 13.03 14.14 22.54
N PRO A 159 12.19 15.06 22.03
CA PRO A 159 10.74 14.82 21.91
C PRO A 159 10.42 13.67 20.94
N ASN A 160 11.30 13.41 19.98
CA ASN A 160 11.21 12.24 19.13
C ASN A 160 11.85 11.03 19.83
N MET A 161 11.00 10.10 20.28
CA MET A 161 11.44 8.88 20.97
C MET A 161 12.42 8.04 20.16
N LEU A 162 12.44 8.14 18.82
CA LEU A 162 13.40 7.43 17.98
C LEU A 162 14.81 8.02 18.04
N MET A 163 14.94 9.29 18.43
CA MET A 163 16.22 9.96 18.64
C MET A 163 16.81 9.70 20.04
N ARG A 164 16.10 8.97 20.91
CA ARG A 164 16.58 8.57 22.24
C ARG A 164 17.43 7.30 22.14
N ASP A 165 18.66 7.50 21.69
CA ASP A 165 19.71 6.50 21.49
C ASP A 165 19.16 5.16 20.91
N PRO A 166 18.71 5.14 19.65
CA PRO A 166 18.11 3.96 19.05
C PRO A 166 19.12 2.82 18.91
N ILE A 167 18.61 1.59 18.99
CA ILE A 167 19.39 0.38 18.74
C ILE A 167 19.70 0.30 17.25
N ILE A 168 20.97 0.11 16.88
CA ILE A 168 21.42 0.01 15.50
C ILE A 168 21.97 -1.37 15.14
N TYR A 169 22.47 -2.14 16.11
CA TYR A 169 22.78 -3.57 15.94
C TYR A 169 22.34 -4.38 17.16
N ARG A 170 21.99 -5.65 16.90
CA ARG A 170 21.75 -6.67 17.93
C ARG A 170 22.47 -7.97 17.60
N ILE A 171 22.81 -8.73 18.64
CA ILE A 171 23.27 -10.11 18.50
C ILE A 171 22.07 -11.02 18.22
N LYS A 172 22.21 -11.87 17.20
CA LYS A 172 21.27 -12.94 16.88
C LYS A 172 22.03 -14.10 16.24
N HIS A 173 22.14 -15.23 16.92
CA HIS A 173 22.68 -16.47 16.35
C HIS A 173 21.59 -17.18 15.55
N ALA A 174 21.47 -16.82 14.28
CA ALA A 174 20.56 -17.44 13.33
C ALA A 174 21.22 -17.49 11.95
N GLU A 175 20.98 -18.56 11.20
CA GLU A 175 21.46 -18.66 9.82
C GLU A 175 20.71 -17.67 8.92
N HIS A 176 21.43 -16.86 8.17
CA HIS A 176 20.86 -15.95 7.18
C HIS A 176 20.71 -16.64 5.83
N HIS A 177 19.54 -16.52 5.18
CA HIS A 177 19.23 -17.24 3.94
C HIS A 177 20.20 -16.98 2.77
N ARG A 178 20.94 -15.86 2.79
CA ARG A 178 22.00 -15.53 1.80
C ARG A 178 23.43 -15.57 2.31
N THR A 179 23.66 -15.18 3.56
CA THR A 179 25.02 -14.99 4.11
C THR A 179 25.40 -16.13 5.06
N GLY A 180 24.53 -17.13 5.21
CA GLY A 180 24.73 -18.28 6.06
C GLY A 180 25.03 -17.86 7.50
N ASN A 181 26.09 -18.43 8.06
CA ASN A 181 26.58 -18.13 9.41
C ASN A 181 27.74 -17.12 9.43
N LYS A 182 27.93 -16.32 8.36
CA LYS A 182 28.99 -15.29 8.33
C LYS A 182 28.80 -14.22 9.41
N TRP A 183 27.55 -13.95 9.78
CA TRP A 183 27.17 -12.90 10.70
C TRP A 183 26.36 -13.46 11.86
N CYS A 184 26.62 -12.95 13.06
CA CYS A 184 25.80 -13.18 14.27
C CYS A 184 25.33 -11.85 14.89
N ILE A 185 25.62 -10.72 14.23
CA ILE A 185 25.07 -9.40 14.54
C ILE A 185 24.34 -8.90 13.30
N TYR A 186 23.17 -8.31 13.50
CA TYR A 186 22.34 -7.82 12.41
C TYR A 186 21.93 -6.36 12.64
N PRO A 187 22.00 -5.52 11.60
CA PRO A 187 21.58 -4.14 11.70
C PRO A 187 20.07 -4.05 11.92
N MET A 188 19.65 -3.02 12.64
CA MET A 188 18.23 -2.68 12.79
C MET A 188 17.75 -1.91 11.55
N TYR A 189 16.44 -1.99 11.26
CA TYR A 189 15.82 -1.33 10.09
C TYR A 189 16.27 0.13 9.92
N ASP A 190 16.18 0.93 10.99
CA ASP A 190 16.53 2.35 10.95
C ASP A 190 17.98 2.65 10.58
N PHE A 191 18.89 1.70 10.83
CA PHE A 191 20.31 1.82 10.47
C PHE A 191 20.66 1.19 9.12
N ALA A 192 19.85 0.24 8.64
CA ALA A 192 20.07 -0.37 7.33
C ALA A 192 19.43 0.46 6.22
N HIS A 193 18.26 1.05 6.46
CA HIS A 193 17.42 1.63 5.42
C HIS A 193 18.09 2.81 4.70
N GLY A 194 18.41 3.89 5.43
CA GLY A 194 19.01 5.09 4.83
C GLY A 194 20.44 4.88 4.33
N GLN A 195 21.19 3.98 4.96
CA GLN A 195 22.53 3.62 4.52
C GLN A 195 22.48 2.83 3.21
N SER A 196 21.54 1.88 3.07
CA SER A 196 21.32 1.16 1.80
C SER A 196 20.88 2.13 0.69
N ASP A 197 19.98 3.06 0.99
CA ASP A 197 19.58 4.10 0.05
C ASP A 197 20.75 4.97 -0.40
N SER A 198 21.66 5.27 0.53
CA SER A 198 22.86 6.04 0.24
C SER A 198 23.85 5.26 -0.65
N ILE A 199 24.10 3.98 -0.34
CA ILE A 199 24.97 3.08 -1.14
C ILE A 199 24.45 2.98 -2.59
N GLU A 200 23.14 2.93 -2.76
CA GLU A 200 22.48 2.85 -4.06
C GLU A 200 22.30 4.20 -4.78
N ASN A 201 22.71 5.30 -4.14
CA ASN A 201 22.45 6.68 -4.60
C ASN A 201 20.96 6.94 -4.88
N ILE A 202 20.06 6.42 -4.04
CA ILE A 202 18.63 6.69 -4.11
C ILE A 202 18.40 8.19 -3.91
N THR A 203 17.81 8.84 -4.90
CA THR A 203 17.57 10.29 -4.85
C THR A 203 16.36 10.64 -4.00
N HIS A 204 15.29 9.85 -4.16
CA HIS A 204 14.00 10.05 -3.49
C HIS A 204 13.56 8.69 -2.92
N SER A 205 13.82 8.48 -1.64
CA SER A 205 13.37 7.31 -0.88
C SER A 205 11.92 7.50 -0.48
N ILE A 206 11.01 6.64 -0.93
CA ILE A 206 9.57 6.83 -0.77
C ILE A 206 9.02 5.74 0.14
N CYS A 207 8.42 6.13 1.26
CA CYS A 207 7.80 5.22 2.23
C CYS A 207 6.44 5.74 2.71
N THR A 208 5.82 5.08 3.69
CA THR A 208 4.47 5.45 4.15
C THR A 208 4.51 6.39 5.37
N LEU A 209 3.40 7.08 5.66
CA LEU A 209 3.29 8.04 6.77
C LEU A 209 3.66 7.49 8.16
N GLU A 210 3.59 6.17 8.36
CA GLU A 210 4.06 5.52 9.58
C GLU A 210 5.56 5.78 9.87
N TYR A 211 6.35 6.11 8.84
CA TYR A 211 7.79 6.36 8.97
C TYR A 211 8.15 7.85 9.11
N VAL A 212 7.17 8.75 9.25
CA VAL A 212 7.44 10.20 9.43
C VAL A 212 8.33 10.46 10.64
N SER A 213 8.09 9.78 11.77
CA SER A 213 8.93 9.93 12.96
C SER A 213 10.35 9.38 12.78
N HIS A 214 10.56 8.49 11.81
CA HIS A 214 11.86 7.88 11.51
C HIS A 214 12.74 8.79 10.64
N ARG A 215 12.16 9.77 9.93
CA ARG A 215 12.89 10.64 8.99
C ARG A 215 14.03 11.41 9.65
N GLU A 216 13.80 11.91 10.85
CA GLU A 216 14.83 12.67 11.59
C GLU A 216 16.07 11.80 11.86
N LEU A 217 15.85 10.53 12.23
CA LEU A 217 16.92 9.56 12.46
C LEU A 217 17.61 9.15 11.15
N TYR A 218 16.83 8.97 10.08
CA TYR A 218 17.32 8.72 8.73
C TYR A 218 18.28 9.84 8.28
N ASP A 219 17.85 11.09 8.38
CA ASP A 219 18.64 12.28 8.04
C ASP A 219 19.88 12.40 8.94
N TRP A 220 19.74 12.10 10.24
CA TRP A 220 20.86 12.12 11.19
C TRP A 220 21.97 11.15 10.78
N PHE A 221 21.64 9.91 10.43
CA PHE A 221 22.67 8.96 10.01
C PHE A 221 23.37 9.39 8.72
N ILE A 222 22.62 9.87 7.72
CA ILE A 222 23.19 10.37 6.46
C ILE A 222 24.16 11.53 6.72
N GLU A 223 23.74 12.51 7.52
CA GLU A 223 24.56 13.66 7.89
C GLU A 223 25.82 13.24 8.65
N LYS A 224 25.68 12.43 9.71
CA LYS A 224 26.80 12.05 10.57
C LYS A 224 27.78 11.09 9.89
N LEU A 225 27.32 10.28 8.94
CA LEU A 225 28.20 9.41 8.16
C LEU A 225 28.83 10.15 6.97
N GLU A 226 28.32 11.32 6.59
CA GLU A 226 28.77 12.09 5.42
C GLU A 226 28.71 11.25 4.13
N ILE A 227 27.59 10.54 3.95
CA ILE A 227 27.33 9.65 2.81
C ILE A 227 26.38 10.32 1.81
N PHE A 228 26.10 9.68 0.68
CA PHE A 228 25.22 10.22 -0.35
C PHE A 228 23.88 10.69 0.26
N PRO A 229 23.47 11.96 0.01
CA PRO A 229 22.35 12.60 0.70
C PRO A 229 21.00 12.21 0.11
N SER A 230 20.65 10.92 0.21
CA SER A 230 19.32 10.42 -0.11
C SER A 230 18.26 11.13 0.76
N LYS A 231 17.07 11.35 0.22
CA LYS A 231 15.98 12.03 0.93
C LYS A 231 14.72 11.20 1.00
N GLN A 232 14.17 11.09 2.22
CA GLN A 232 12.94 10.36 2.51
C GLN A 232 11.70 11.25 2.32
N TYR A 233 10.69 10.69 1.64
CA TYR A 233 9.39 11.30 1.41
C TYR A 233 8.28 10.30 1.69
N GLU A 234 7.26 10.70 2.44
CA GLU A 234 6.22 9.82 2.94
C GLU A 234 4.87 10.15 2.34
N PHE A 235 4.12 9.12 1.96
CA PHE A 235 2.77 9.26 1.44
C PHE A 235 1.78 8.40 2.23
N ALA A 236 0.50 8.77 2.16
CA ALA A 236 -0.55 8.01 2.81
C ALA A 236 -0.66 6.62 2.19
N ARG A 237 -0.59 5.57 3.02
CA ARG A 237 -0.77 4.20 2.54
C ARG A 237 -2.18 4.02 1.94
N LEU A 238 -2.29 3.17 0.92
CA LEU A 238 -3.59 2.72 0.43
C LEU A 238 -4.28 1.84 1.49
N ASN A 239 -5.47 2.26 1.92
CA ASN A 239 -6.34 1.44 2.76
C ASN A 239 -7.58 1.05 1.95
N LEU A 240 -7.72 -0.24 1.65
CA LEU A 240 -8.93 -0.79 1.06
C LEU A 240 -9.93 -1.14 2.17
N THR A 241 -11.17 -0.67 2.04
CA THR A 241 -12.26 -1.07 2.95
C THR A 241 -12.71 -2.50 2.65
N SER A 242 -13.34 -3.15 3.64
CA SER A 242 -13.85 -4.53 3.52
C SER A 242 -12.80 -5.59 3.21
N THR A 243 -11.52 -5.32 3.49
CA THR A 243 -10.42 -6.28 3.41
C THR A 243 -9.40 -6.03 4.53
N VAL A 244 -8.39 -6.89 4.63
CA VAL A 244 -7.31 -6.81 5.60
C VAL A 244 -5.97 -6.67 4.86
N MET A 245 -5.22 -5.62 5.16
CA MET A 245 -3.92 -5.35 4.50
C MET A 245 -2.71 -5.82 5.33
N SER A 246 -2.92 -6.28 6.56
CA SER A 246 -1.83 -6.69 7.46
C SER A 246 -1.25 -8.05 7.07
N LYS A 247 0.06 -8.12 6.77
CA LYS A 247 0.79 -9.37 6.48
C LYS A 247 0.56 -10.43 7.56
N ARG A 248 0.57 -10.06 8.85
CA ARG A 248 0.33 -10.98 9.97
C ARG A 248 -1.06 -11.63 9.90
N LYS A 249 -2.10 -10.83 9.64
CA LYS A 249 -3.48 -11.33 9.55
C LYS A 249 -3.69 -12.15 8.27
N LEU A 250 -3.11 -11.72 7.15
CA LEU A 250 -3.17 -12.50 5.89
C LEU A 250 -2.45 -13.85 6.03
N LEU A 251 -1.27 -13.88 6.67
CA LEU A 251 -0.56 -15.11 6.98
C LEU A 251 -1.38 -16.02 7.90
N GLN A 252 -2.11 -15.46 8.86
CA GLN A 252 -3.03 -16.23 9.71
C GLN A 252 -4.13 -16.90 8.87
N LEU A 253 -4.73 -16.20 7.90
CA LEU A 253 -5.74 -16.80 7.01
C LEU A 253 -5.17 -18.00 6.23
N VAL A 254 -3.92 -17.89 5.76
CA VAL A 254 -3.23 -18.97 5.04
C VAL A 254 -2.91 -20.14 5.98
N ASN A 255 -2.31 -19.88 7.14
CA ASN A 255 -1.90 -20.92 8.09
C ASN A 255 -3.09 -21.66 8.71
N GLU A 256 -4.22 -20.99 8.93
CA GLU A 256 -5.46 -21.58 9.44
C GLU A 256 -6.30 -22.23 8.32
N ASN A 257 -5.79 -22.29 7.09
CA ASN A 257 -6.46 -22.88 5.91
C ASN A 257 -7.85 -22.27 5.63
N LEU A 258 -8.06 -20.98 5.97
CA LEU A 258 -9.29 -20.24 5.67
C LEU A 258 -9.31 -19.78 4.19
N VAL A 259 -8.14 -19.71 3.57
CA VAL A 259 -7.92 -19.49 2.14
C VAL A 259 -7.03 -20.59 1.56
N SER A 260 -7.08 -20.81 0.25
CA SER A 260 -6.29 -21.86 -0.42
C SER A 260 -4.79 -21.58 -0.45
N GLY A 261 -4.39 -20.33 -0.19
CA GLY A 261 -3.01 -19.86 -0.28
C GLY A 261 -2.94 -18.35 -0.45
N TRP A 262 -1.72 -17.83 -0.68
CA TRP A 262 -1.48 -16.40 -0.94
C TRP A 262 -2.12 -15.91 -2.24
N ASP A 263 -2.36 -16.80 -3.20
CA ASP A 263 -2.96 -16.52 -4.50
C ASP A 263 -4.48 -16.79 -4.54
N ASP A 264 -5.13 -17.10 -3.41
CA ASP A 264 -6.58 -17.32 -3.37
C ASP A 264 -7.31 -16.09 -3.93
N PRO A 265 -8.29 -16.25 -4.86
CA PRO A 265 -9.01 -15.11 -5.47
C PRO A 265 -9.70 -14.15 -4.50
N ARG A 266 -9.87 -14.53 -3.22
CA ARG A 266 -10.42 -13.67 -2.16
C ARG A 266 -9.35 -12.81 -1.48
N MET A 267 -8.07 -13.13 -1.64
CA MET A 267 -6.96 -12.41 -1.03
C MET A 267 -6.72 -11.07 -1.73
N PRO A 268 -6.33 -10.02 -1.00
CA PRO A 268 -6.00 -8.71 -1.57
C PRO A 268 -4.58 -8.64 -2.14
N THR A 269 -3.89 -9.77 -2.28
CA THR A 269 -2.56 -9.86 -2.90
C THR A 269 -2.64 -9.63 -4.41
N ILE A 270 -1.54 -9.17 -5.02
CA ILE A 270 -1.48 -9.00 -6.48
C ILE A 270 -1.73 -10.35 -7.17
N SER A 271 -1.09 -11.43 -6.72
CA SER A 271 -1.34 -12.78 -7.20
C SER A 271 -2.80 -13.26 -7.05
N GLY A 272 -3.46 -12.95 -5.93
CA GLY A 272 -4.89 -13.26 -5.71
C GLY A 272 -5.81 -12.48 -6.64
N LEU A 273 -5.57 -11.17 -6.79
CA LEU A 273 -6.33 -10.31 -7.71
C LEU A 273 -6.12 -10.72 -9.17
N ARG A 274 -4.88 -11.10 -9.54
CA ARG A 274 -4.54 -11.65 -10.85
C ARG A 274 -5.28 -12.96 -11.11
N ARG A 275 -5.26 -13.91 -10.16
CA ARG A 275 -6.00 -15.19 -10.28
C ARG A 275 -7.51 -14.99 -10.35
N ARG A 276 -8.04 -13.96 -9.67
CA ARG A 276 -9.44 -13.55 -9.75
C ARG A 276 -9.84 -13.02 -11.13
N GLY A 277 -8.87 -12.60 -11.95
CA GLY A 277 -9.09 -12.04 -13.29
C GLY A 277 -9.35 -10.54 -13.29
N ILE A 278 -8.87 -9.81 -12.28
CA ILE A 278 -8.95 -8.34 -12.27
C ILE A 278 -7.82 -7.79 -13.15
N HIS A 279 -8.21 -7.26 -14.30
CA HIS A 279 -7.33 -6.55 -15.25
C HIS A 279 -8.00 -5.23 -15.62
N CYS A 280 -7.34 -4.09 -15.40
CA CYS A 280 -7.82 -2.80 -15.85
C CYS A 280 -6.68 -2.00 -16.46
N THR A 281 -6.90 -1.46 -17.66
CA THR A 281 -6.03 -0.47 -18.30
C THR A 281 -6.92 0.71 -18.66
N TYR A 282 -6.56 1.90 -18.17
CA TYR A 282 -7.21 3.14 -18.54
C TYR A 282 -6.46 3.76 -19.72
N ILE A 283 -7.19 4.08 -20.78
CA ILE A 283 -6.62 4.59 -22.03
C ILE A 283 -7.31 5.94 -22.26
N PRO A 284 -6.67 7.06 -21.90
CA PRO A 284 -7.30 8.38 -21.93
C PRO A 284 -7.87 8.74 -23.31
N GLU A 285 -7.16 8.33 -24.35
CA GLU A 285 -7.49 8.49 -25.77
C GLU A 285 -8.57 7.54 -26.29
N SER A 286 -9.05 6.56 -25.51
CA SER A 286 -10.14 5.66 -25.93
C SER A 286 -11.53 6.22 -25.63
N LYS A 287 -11.68 7.56 -25.57
CA LYS A 287 -12.95 8.21 -25.26
C LYS A 287 -13.92 8.03 -26.43
N SER A 288 -15.07 7.41 -26.16
CA SER A 288 -16.13 7.20 -27.15
C SER A 288 -16.48 8.50 -27.89
N GLY A 289 -16.51 8.44 -29.22
CA GLY A 289 -16.75 9.59 -30.11
C GLY A 289 -15.49 10.36 -30.53
N ASN A 290 -14.35 10.15 -29.85
CA ASN A 290 -13.05 10.76 -30.18
C ASN A 290 -11.90 9.75 -29.99
N ASP A 291 -12.15 8.45 -30.22
CA ASP A 291 -11.18 7.39 -29.96
C ASP A 291 -10.03 7.41 -30.98
N THR A 292 -8.80 7.61 -30.49
CA THR A 292 -7.56 7.52 -31.28
C THR A 292 -6.62 6.40 -30.80
N SER A 293 -7.08 5.55 -29.88
CA SER A 293 -6.28 4.51 -29.24
C SER A 293 -5.94 3.32 -30.16
N GLY A 294 -6.65 3.16 -31.29
CA GLY A 294 -6.47 2.03 -32.20
C GLY A 294 -7.00 0.70 -31.68
N ILE A 295 -7.78 0.70 -30.59
CA ILE A 295 -8.28 -0.51 -29.94
C ILE A 295 -9.69 -0.85 -30.44
N ASN A 296 -9.86 -2.10 -30.86
CA ASN A 296 -11.17 -2.63 -31.24
C ASN A 296 -11.83 -3.31 -30.04
N VAL A 297 -12.70 -2.57 -29.35
CA VAL A 297 -13.43 -3.08 -28.18
C VAL A 297 -14.59 -3.98 -28.61
N LYS A 298 -14.66 -5.20 -28.06
CA LYS A 298 -15.69 -6.21 -28.42
C LYS A 298 -17.05 -5.99 -27.77
N GLY A 299 -17.12 -5.20 -26.70
CA GLY A 299 -18.37 -4.96 -25.98
C GLY A 299 -18.26 -3.81 -24.99
N THR A 300 -19.38 -3.13 -24.77
CA THR A 300 -19.46 -1.94 -23.92
C THR A 300 -20.40 -2.19 -22.74
N ILE A 301 -20.00 -1.72 -21.56
CA ILE A 301 -20.82 -1.69 -20.36
C ILE A 301 -21.10 -0.24 -19.95
N HIS A 302 -22.21 0.00 -19.25
CA HIS A 302 -22.42 1.26 -18.55
C HIS A 302 -21.75 1.18 -17.17
N TRP A 303 -21.42 2.34 -16.62
CA TRP A 303 -20.87 2.51 -15.28
C TRP A 303 -21.27 3.90 -14.77
N VAL A 304 -21.18 4.11 -13.46
CA VAL A 304 -21.34 5.42 -12.81
C VAL A 304 -20.18 5.63 -11.85
N SER A 305 -19.71 6.87 -11.72
CA SER A 305 -18.59 7.21 -10.83
C SER A 305 -19.00 7.10 -9.37
N ALA A 306 -18.38 6.21 -8.60
CA ALA A 306 -18.72 6.01 -7.18
C ALA A 306 -18.67 7.30 -6.34
N GLN A 307 -17.70 8.18 -6.61
CA GLN A 307 -17.56 9.46 -5.90
C GLN A 307 -18.65 10.48 -6.22
N HIS A 308 -19.19 10.45 -7.44
CA HIS A 308 -20.07 11.50 -7.96
C HIS A 308 -21.54 11.04 -8.07
N ALA A 309 -21.75 9.72 -8.11
CA ALA A 309 -23.06 9.12 -8.30
C ALA A 309 -24.06 9.59 -7.22
N LYS A 310 -25.31 9.74 -7.64
CA LYS A 310 -26.44 9.95 -6.73
C LYS A 310 -27.15 8.62 -6.51
N THR A 311 -28.05 8.57 -5.55
CA THR A 311 -28.87 7.39 -5.27
C THR A 311 -30.31 7.65 -5.67
N ALA A 312 -30.99 6.59 -6.13
CA ALA A 312 -32.41 6.62 -6.43
C ALA A 312 -33.05 5.26 -6.13
N GLU A 313 -34.34 5.29 -5.81
CA GLU A 313 -35.19 4.11 -5.81
C GLU A 313 -35.59 3.77 -7.25
N ILE A 314 -35.41 2.53 -7.68
CA ILE A 314 -35.82 2.07 -9.00
C ILE A 314 -36.93 1.04 -8.87
N ARG A 315 -38.07 1.33 -9.48
CA ARG A 315 -39.23 0.45 -9.52
C ARG A 315 -39.26 -0.27 -10.87
N LEU A 316 -38.97 -1.56 -10.85
CA LEU A 316 -38.98 -2.41 -12.01
C LEU A 316 -40.33 -3.09 -12.11
N TYR A 317 -41.17 -2.58 -13.01
CA TYR A 317 -42.47 -3.18 -13.30
C TYR A 317 -42.32 -4.35 -14.30
N ASP A 318 -43.19 -5.33 -14.14
CA ASP A 318 -43.49 -6.39 -15.08
C ASP A 318 -45.03 -6.51 -15.24
N ARG A 319 -45.50 -7.47 -16.04
CA ARG A 319 -46.91 -7.76 -16.21
C ARG A 319 -47.57 -8.00 -14.85
N LEU A 320 -48.75 -7.41 -14.66
CA LEU A 320 -49.53 -7.58 -13.43
C LEU A 320 -50.10 -8.99 -13.27
N PHE A 321 -50.35 -9.67 -14.39
CA PHE A 321 -50.89 -11.03 -14.43
C PHE A 321 -49.94 -11.97 -15.17
N THR A 322 -49.95 -13.24 -14.77
CA THR A 322 -49.19 -14.32 -15.41
C THR A 322 -49.90 -14.90 -16.63
N SER A 323 -51.24 -14.82 -16.69
CA SER A 323 -52.05 -15.19 -17.86
C SER A 323 -52.26 -14.00 -18.81
N GLU A 324 -52.38 -14.29 -20.11
CA GLU A 324 -52.73 -13.31 -21.15
C GLU A 324 -54.22 -12.90 -21.10
N THR A 325 -55.08 -13.77 -20.57
CA THR A 325 -56.53 -13.56 -20.50
C THR A 325 -57.07 -13.93 -19.11
N PRO A 326 -56.65 -13.23 -18.04
CA PRO A 326 -56.96 -13.60 -16.66
C PRO A 326 -58.47 -13.65 -16.34
N ASP A 327 -59.31 -12.93 -17.10
CA ASP A 327 -60.77 -12.94 -16.95
C ASP A 327 -61.45 -14.17 -17.58
N ALA A 328 -60.73 -14.92 -18.42
CA ALA A 328 -61.22 -16.11 -19.12
C ALA A 328 -60.69 -17.43 -18.54
N GLU A 329 -59.82 -17.35 -17.53
CA GLU A 329 -59.23 -18.50 -16.85
C GLU A 329 -60.16 -19.09 -15.77
N GLU A 330 -59.93 -20.34 -15.39
CA GLU A 330 -60.70 -20.99 -14.30
C GLU A 330 -60.23 -20.53 -12.91
N GLY A 331 -61.02 -19.70 -12.21
CA GLY A 331 -60.71 -19.27 -10.84
C GLY A 331 -61.11 -17.81 -10.57
N ASP A 332 -60.60 -17.21 -9.48
CA ASP A 332 -60.64 -15.75 -9.32
C ASP A 332 -59.45 -15.17 -10.11
N PHE A 333 -59.66 -14.08 -10.88
CA PHE A 333 -58.59 -13.44 -11.67
C PHE A 333 -57.36 -13.06 -10.82
N LYS A 334 -57.54 -12.85 -9.51
CA LYS A 334 -56.46 -12.57 -8.56
C LYS A 334 -55.49 -13.72 -8.37
N ASP A 335 -55.93 -14.95 -8.63
CA ASP A 335 -55.07 -16.15 -8.55
C ASP A 335 -53.95 -16.11 -9.62
N TYR A 336 -54.13 -15.28 -10.65
CA TYR A 336 -53.16 -15.04 -11.72
C TYR A 336 -52.29 -13.80 -11.51
N LEU A 337 -52.37 -13.13 -10.34
CA LEU A 337 -51.49 -11.99 -10.05
C LEU A 337 -50.02 -12.43 -10.07
N ASN A 338 -49.21 -11.69 -10.80
CA ASN A 338 -47.78 -11.91 -10.85
C ASN A 338 -47.13 -11.32 -9.59
N ALA A 339 -46.66 -12.19 -8.70
CA ALA A 339 -45.94 -11.77 -7.49
C ALA A 339 -44.66 -10.98 -7.79
N GLU A 340 -44.09 -11.13 -9.00
CA GLU A 340 -42.91 -10.41 -9.47
C GLU A 340 -43.26 -9.17 -10.31
N SER A 341 -44.53 -8.74 -10.35
CA SER A 341 -44.99 -7.59 -11.16
C SER A 341 -44.32 -6.27 -10.76
N LEU A 342 -43.74 -6.19 -9.57
CA LEU A 342 -42.97 -5.04 -9.09
C LEU A 342 -41.78 -5.50 -8.26
N THR A 343 -40.58 -5.14 -8.71
CA THR A 343 -39.35 -5.26 -7.91
C THR A 343 -38.81 -3.86 -7.60
N ILE A 344 -38.55 -3.58 -6.32
CA ILE A 344 -38.02 -2.27 -5.88
C ILE A 344 -36.54 -2.41 -5.55
N LEU A 345 -35.70 -1.56 -6.16
CA LEU A 345 -34.29 -1.40 -5.83
C LEU A 345 -34.13 -0.08 -5.04
N PRO A 346 -33.97 -0.11 -3.71
CA PRO A 346 -34.11 1.09 -2.89
C PRO A 346 -32.94 2.08 -3.03
N ASN A 347 -31.75 1.60 -3.39
CA ASN A 347 -30.51 2.39 -3.40
C ASN A 347 -29.69 2.10 -4.66
N ALA A 348 -30.26 2.34 -5.85
CA ALA A 348 -29.51 2.23 -7.08
C ALA A 348 -28.65 3.48 -7.29
N TYR A 349 -27.43 3.30 -7.80
CA TYR A 349 -26.58 4.42 -8.19
C TYR A 349 -26.97 4.93 -9.58
N ILE A 350 -27.11 6.25 -9.70
CA ILE A 350 -27.42 6.97 -10.93
C ILE A 350 -26.35 8.04 -11.20
N GLU A 351 -26.22 8.46 -12.45
CA GLU A 351 -25.28 9.52 -12.81
C GLU A 351 -25.71 10.88 -12.25
N PRO A 352 -24.76 11.81 -11.99
CA PRO A 352 -25.08 13.11 -11.39
C PRO A 352 -26.12 13.93 -12.18
N ALA A 353 -26.15 13.78 -13.51
CA ALA A 353 -27.06 14.53 -14.37
C ALA A 353 -28.54 14.18 -14.14
N LEU A 354 -28.84 13.02 -13.56
CA LEU A 354 -30.20 12.62 -13.20
C LEU A 354 -30.68 13.26 -11.89
N ALA A 355 -29.85 14.03 -11.19
CA ALA A 355 -30.25 14.78 -10.01
C ALA A 355 -31.36 15.81 -10.32
N ASP A 356 -31.27 16.42 -11.50
CA ASP A 356 -32.21 17.44 -11.98
C ASP A 356 -33.23 16.84 -12.96
N ALA A 357 -33.54 15.54 -12.79
CA ALA A 357 -34.50 14.86 -13.65
C ALA A 357 -35.90 15.48 -13.54
N ASP A 358 -36.58 15.51 -14.68
CA ASP A 358 -37.88 16.15 -14.83
C ASP A 358 -38.99 15.11 -15.05
N LEU A 359 -40.22 15.41 -14.60
CA LEU A 359 -41.37 14.50 -14.66
C LEU A 359 -41.87 14.27 -16.10
N ASP A 360 -41.69 15.26 -16.98
CA ASP A 360 -42.12 15.17 -18.39
C ASP A 360 -41.07 14.47 -19.26
N SER A 361 -39.84 14.36 -18.76
CA SER A 361 -38.71 13.74 -19.46
C SER A 361 -38.72 12.21 -19.40
N ARG A 362 -38.09 11.58 -20.40
CA ARG A 362 -37.93 10.12 -20.49
C ARG A 362 -36.47 9.79 -20.71
N TYR A 363 -35.97 8.81 -19.96
CA TYR A 363 -34.56 8.45 -19.92
C TYR A 363 -34.38 7.02 -20.41
N GLN A 364 -33.34 6.79 -21.21
CA GLN A 364 -32.90 5.43 -21.49
C GLN A 364 -31.72 5.11 -20.56
N PHE A 365 -31.94 4.25 -19.57
CA PHE A 365 -30.84 3.72 -18.79
C PHE A 365 -30.14 2.66 -19.63
N ILE A 366 -28.92 3.00 -20.08
CA ILE A 366 -28.16 2.24 -21.07
C ILE A 366 -28.09 0.76 -20.67
N ARG A 367 -28.50 -0.13 -21.59
CA ARG A 367 -28.55 -1.60 -21.38
C ARG A 367 -29.51 -2.09 -20.27
N LYS A 368 -30.35 -1.23 -19.68
CA LYS A 368 -31.34 -1.60 -18.64
C LYS A 368 -32.79 -1.46 -19.10
N GLY A 369 -33.15 -0.36 -19.76
CA GLY A 369 -34.54 -0.08 -20.14
C GLY A 369 -34.81 1.42 -20.32
N TYR A 370 -36.07 1.74 -20.55
CA TYR A 370 -36.57 3.12 -20.54
C TYR A 370 -37.25 3.42 -19.20
N PHE A 371 -36.98 4.59 -18.66
CA PHE A 371 -37.38 5.02 -17.33
C PHE A 371 -37.95 6.43 -17.36
N CYS A 372 -38.80 6.73 -16.37
CA CYS A 372 -39.30 8.07 -16.10
C CYS A 372 -39.24 8.35 -14.61
N LEU A 373 -39.12 9.62 -14.24
CA LEU A 373 -39.24 10.04 -12.85
C LEU A 373 -40.68 9.81 -12.37
N ASP A 374 -40.84 9.22 -11.20
CA ASP A 374 -42.14 9.00 -10.58
C ASP A 374 -42.57 10.23 -9.77
N LYS A 375 -43.88 10.46 -9.70
CA LYS A 375 -44.48 11.56 -8.92
C LYS A 375 -44.20 11.48 -7.41
N ASP A 376 -43.84 10.30 -6.90
CA ASP A 376 -43.45 10.09 -5.50
C ASP A 376 -42.01 10.59 -5.23
N SER A 377 -41.29 11.05 -6.26
CA SER A 377 -39.96 11.63 -6.10
C SER A 377 -39.99 12.95 -5.33
N THR A 378 -38.99 13.15 -4.49
CA THR A 378 -38.76 14.40 -3.75
C THR A 378 -37.34 14.90 -4.01
N ALA A 379 -37.04 16.13 -3.56
CA ALA A 379 -35.70 16.71 -3.68
C ALA A 379 -34.60 15.83 -3.03
N ASP A 380 -34.95 15.09 -1.97
CA ASP A 380 -34.01 14.24 -1.23
C ASP A 380 -34.07 12.77 -1.66
N LYS A 381 -35.09 12.36 -2.42
CA LYS A 381 -35.31 10.97 -2.82
C LYS A 381 -35.89 10.90 -4.23
N LEU A 382 -35.03 10.58 -5.19
CA LEU A 382 -35.45 10.32 -6.56
C LEU A 382 -36.01 8.90 -6.69
N VAL A 383 -37.11 8.77 -7.41
CA VAL A 383 -37.78 7.50 -7.69
C VAL A 383 -37.98 7.39 -9.20
N PHE A 384 -37.45 6.33 -9.81
CA PHE A 384 -37.63 6.07 -11.24
C PHE A 384 -38.41 4.79 -11.49
N ASN A 385 -39.40 4.88 -12.37
CA ASN A 385 -40.16 3.73 -12.85
C ASN A 385 -39.59 3.24 -14.16
N ARG A 386 -39.38 1.91 -14.29
CA ARG A 386 -39.11 1.30 -15.59
C ARG A 386 -40.40 1.29 -16.41
N THR A 387 -40.43 2.06 -17.48
CA THR A 387 -41.52 2.12 -18.45
C THR A 387 -41.58 0.83 -19.28
N VAL A 388 -40.44 0.41 -19.83
CA VAL A 388 -40.34 -0.81 -20.65
C VAL A 388 -38.88 -1.29 -20.72
N THR A 389 -38.68 -2.59 -20.91
CA THR A 389 -37.37 -3.19 -21.16
C THR A 389 -36.83 -2.85 -22.57
N LEU A 390 -35.52 -2.96 -22.79
CA LEU A 390 -34.93 -2.67 -24.10
C LEU A 390 -35.28 -3.68 -25.19
N LYS A 391 -35.59 -4.91 -24.79
CA LYS A 391 -36.00 -6.00 -25.66
C LYS A 391 -37.19 -6.69 -25.01
N ASP A 392 -38.08 -7.20 -25.85
CA ASP A 392 -39.13 -8.09 -25.40
C ASP A 392 -38.48 -9.36 -24.82
N THR A 393 -38.92 -9.75 -23.63
CA THR A 393 -38.42 -10.93 -22.92
C THR A 393 -39.45 -12.06 -22.93
N PHE A 394 -40.61 -11.83 -23.54
CA PHE A 394 -41.67 -12.81 -23.63
C PHE A 394 -41.36 -13.88 -24.67
N LYS A 395 -41.20 -15.13 -24.20
CA LYS A 395 -41.28 -16.29 -25.09
C LYS A 395 -42.76 -16.51 -25.41
N LYS A 396 -43.13 -16.35 -26.69
CA LYS A 396 -44.42 -16.86 -27.15
C LYS A 396 -44.50 -18.36 -26.78
N PRO A 397 -45.58 -18.83 -26.14
CA PRO A 397 -45.81 -20.26 -26.05
C PRO A 397 -45.88 -20.80 -27.49
N ASN A 398 -45.06 -21.80 -27.80
CA ASN A 398 -45.12 -22.54 -29.07
C ASN A 398 -46.31 -23.48 -29.05
#